data_AF-A0A1I7ELK8-F1
#
_entry.id   AF-A0A1I7ELK8-F1
#
_cell.length_a   1.000
_cell.length_b   1.000
_cell.length_c   1.000
_cell.angle_alpha   90.00
_cell.angle_beta   90.00
_cell.angle_gamma   90.00
#
_symmetry.space_group_name_H-M   'P 1'
#
loop_
_entity.id
_entity.type
_entity.pdbx_description
1 polymer ?
#
loop_
_entity_poly.entity_id
_entity_poly.type
_entity_poly.pdbx_seq_one_letter_code
_entity_poly.pdbx_strand_id
1 'polypeptide(L)' 'MKRYAILDGDRTMASGTVLGSSTTPELSGRSIAYENDDVSCPACGSTGMIQCDGPDSR' A
#
# COMPACT_ATOMS: atom_id res chain seq x y z
N MET A 1 -10.78 -4.08 18.39
CA MET A 1 -9.63 -4.10 17.46
C MET A 1 -9.75 -2.88 16.57
N LYS A 2 -8.67 -2.10 16.36
CA LYS A 2 -8.69 -0.89 15.52
C LYS A 2 -8.00 -1.19 14.20
N ARG A 3 -8.64 -0.84 13.07
CA ARG A 3 -8.07 -0.94 11.72
C ARG A 3 -7.66 0.45 11.25
N TYR A 4 -6.60 0.52 10.45
CA TYR A 4 -6.08 1.75 9.85
C TYR A 4 -6.14 1.62 8.33
N ALA A 5 -6.31 2.74 7.64
CA ALA A 5 -6.11 2.81 6.20
C ALA A 5 -4.61 2.83 5.89
N ILE A 6 -4.21 2.21 4.79
CA ILE A 6 -2.87 2.37 4.21
C ILE A 6 -2.90 3.63 3.36
N LEU A 7 -1.93 4.50 3.53
CA LEU A 7 -1.87 5.78 2.81
C LEU A 7 -0.62 5.86 1.93
N ASP A 8 -0.71 6.66 0.87
CA ASP A 8 0.43 6.99 0.01
C ASP A 8 1.63 7.47 0.84
N GLY A 9 2.80 6.87 0.58
CA GLY A 9 4.03 7.12 1.32
C GLY A 9 4.20 6.35 2.63
N ASP A 10 3.23 5.52 3.05
CA ASP A 10 3.41 4.64 4.21
C ASP A 10 4.53 3.62 3.95
N ARG A 11 5.23 3.24 5.04
CA ARG A 11 6.35 2.29 4.97
C ARG A 11 5.93 0.88 5.33
N THR A 12 6.39 -0.08 4.56
CA THR A 12 6.28 -1.51 4.92
C THR A 12 7.36 -1.89 5.92
N MET A 13 7.22 -3.06 6.56
CA MET A 13 8.24 -3.59 7.49
C MET A 13 9.59 -3.87 6.81
N ALA A 14 9.58 -4.05 5.48
CA ALA A 14 10.79 -4.23 4.66
C ALA A 14 11.35 -2.90 4.13
N SER A 15 10.95 -1.76 4.70
CA SER A 15 11.33 -0.40 4.26
C SER A 15 10.88 -0.05 2.83
N GLY A 16 9.89 -0.77 2.28
CA GLY A 16 9.22 -0.39 1.05
C GLY A 16 8.33 0.81 1.25
N THR A 17 8.05 1.54 0.18
CA THR A 17 7.16 2.73 0.20
C THR A 17 5.94 2.44 -0.65
N VAL A 18 4.75 2.62 -0.06
CA VAL A 18 3.48 2.52 -0.77
C VAL A 18 3.35 3.72 -1.71
N LEU A 19 2.98 3.45 -2.96
CA LEU A 19 2.72 4.45 -4.00
C LEU A 19 1.21 4.44 -4.28
N GLY A 20 0.46 5.22 -3.51
CA GLY A 20 -0.99 5.28 -3.64
C GLY A 20 -1.38 6.03 -4.91
N SER A 21 -2.38 5.53 -5.64
CA SER A 21 -2.85 6.22 -6.84
C SER A 21 -3.52 7.55 -6.50
N SER A 22 -3.16 8.63 -7.20
CA SER A 22 -3.73 9.97 -7.01
C SER A 22 -5.21 10.09 -7.37
N THR A 23 -5.81 9.06 -7.96
CA THR A 23 -7.25 9.00 -8.28
C THR A 23 -8.10 8.46 -7.14
N THR A 24 -7.49 8.01 -6.06
CA THR A 24 -8.17 7.45 -4.89
C THR A 24 -8.62 8.54 -3.91
N PRO A 25 -9.65 8.29 -3.08
CA PRO A 25 -10.05 9.21 -2.03
C PRO A 25 -8.88 9.51 -1.08
N GLU A 26 -8.83 10.74 -0.58
CA GLU A 26 -7.79 11.16 0.36
C GLU A 26 -8.26 11.09 1.81
N LEU A 27 -7.35 10.68 2.69
CA LEU A 27 -7.51 10.82 4.13
C LEU A 27 -6.40 11.72 4.67
N SER A 28 -6.77 12.87 5.20
CA SER A 28 -5.81 13.88 5.71
C SER A 28 -4.80 14.37 4.65
N GLY A 29 -5.25 14.50 3.39
CA GLY A 29 -4.42 15.00 2.28
C GLY A 29 -3.41 13.99 1.73
N ARG A 30 -3.65 12.69 1.98
CA ARG A 30 -2.89 11.58 1.40
C ARG A 30 -3.87 10.59 0.80
N SER A 31 -3.57 10.14 -0.42
CA SER A 31 -4.35 9.11 -1.12
C SER A 31 -4.42 7.81 -0.31
N ILE A 32 -5.62 7.23 -0.20
CA ILE A 32 -5.81 5.91 0.40
C ILE A 32 -5.37 4.85 -0.60
N ALA A 33 -4.45 3.97 -0.18
CA ALA A 33 -3.98 2.89 -1.02
C ALA A 33 -4.91 1.66 -0.97
N TYR A 34 -5.06 1.00 -2.11
CA TYR A 34 -5.92 -0.18 -2.31
C TYR A 34 -5.13 -1.38 -2.85
N GLU A 35 -5.81 -2.51 -3.02
CA GLU A 35 -5.24 -3.68 -3.71
C GLU A 35 -4.72 -3.30 -5.11
N ASN A 36 -3.60 -3.89 -5.49
CA ASN A 36 -2.84 -3.62 -6.71
C ASN A 36 -2.12 -2.26 -6.76
N ASP A 37 -2.22 -1.41 -5.74
CA ASP A 37 -1.35 -0.23 -5.68
C ASP A 37 0.11 -0.66 -5.47
N ASP A 38 1.01 0.07 -6.15
CA ASP A 38 2.42 -0.25 -6.20
C ASP A 38 3.10 -0.04 -4.85
N VAL A 39 4.13 -0.87 -4.59
CA VAL A 39 5.03 -0.73 -3.45
C VAL A 39 6.46 -0.77 -3.97
N SER A 40 7.15 0.37 -3.90
CA SER A 40 8.57 0.43 -4.25
C SER A 40 9.41 -0.19 -3.13
N CYS A 41 10.20 -1.22 -3.45
CA CYS A 41 11.07 -1.90 -2.49
C CYS A 41 12.55 -1.58 -2.77
N PRO A 42 13.20 -0.71 -1.97
CA PRO A 42 14.60 -0.36 -2.18
C PRO A 42 15.56 -1.51 -1.86
N ALA A 43 15.13 -2.49 -1.05
CA ALA A 43 15.99 -3.61 -0.64
C ALA A 43 16.26 -4.60 -1.78
N CYS A 44 15.27 -4.87 -2.64
CA CYS A 44 15.41 -5.76 -3.80
C CYS A 44 15.39 -5.01 -5.14
N GLY A 45 15.14 -3.70 -5.15
CA GLY A 45 15.12 -2.87 -6.35
C GLY A 45 13.94 -3.13 -7.28
N SER A 46 12.87 -3.74 -6.77
CA SER A 46 11.67 -4.07 -7.53
C SER A 46 10.45 -3.29 -7.04
N THR A 47 9.40 -3.31 -7.86
CA THR A 47 8.06 -2.85 -7.48
C THR A 47 7.19 -4.07 -7.22
N GLY A 48 6.63 -4.15 -6.01
CA GLY A 48 5.57 -5.10 -5.66
C GLY A 48 4.21 -4.41 -5.71
N MET A 49 3.16 -5.12 -5.30
CA MET A 49 1.80 -4.56 -5.20
C MET A 49 1.15 -4.98 -3.89
N ILE A 50 0.19 -4.19 -3.40
CA ILE A 50 -0.64 -4.55 -2.25
C ILE A 50 -1.58 -5.71 -2.66
N GLN A 51 -1.50 -6.84 -1.95
CA GLN A 51 -2.40 -7.97 -2.13
C GLN A 51 -3.34 -8.11 -0.94
N CYS A 52 -4.63 -8.31 -1.22
CA CYS A 52 -5.61 -8.68 -0.21
C CYS A 52 -5.63 -10.21 -0.02
N ASP A 53 -4.58 -10.77 0.58
CA ASP A 53 -4.55 -12.19 0.96
C ASP A 53 -5.44 -12.44 2.19
N GLY A 54 -6.74 -12.60 1.92
CA GLY A 54 -7.72 -13.11 2.87
C GLY A 54 -7.70 -14.64 2.96
N PRO A 55 -8.37 -15.24 3.95
CA PRO A 55 -8.38 -16.71 4.11
C PRO A 55 -8.98 -17.49 2.93
N ASP A 56 -9.66 -16.82 2.00
CA ASP A 56 -10.27 -17.39 0.80
C ASP A 56 -9.59 -16.94 -0.52
N SER A 57 -8.41 -16.30 -0.49
CA SER A 57 -7.65 -16.04 -1.73
C SER A 57 -7.17 -17.37 -2.33
N ARG A 58 -7.68 -17.69 -3.53
CA ARG A 58 -7.26 -18.86 -4.33
C ARG A 58 -6.21 -18.47 -5.35
#